data_AF-A0A024V1P5-F1
#
_entry.id   AF-A0A024V1P5-F1
#
_cell.length_a   1.000
_cell.length_b   1.000
_cell.length_c   1.000
_cell.angle_alpha   90.00
_cell.angle_beta   90.00
_cell.angle_gamma   90.00
#
_symmetry.space_group_name_H-M   'P 1'
#
loop_
_entity.id
_entity.type
_entity.pdbx_description
1 polymer ?
#
loop_
_entity_poly.entity_id
_entity_poly.type
_entity_poly.pdbx_seq_one_letter_code
_entity_poly.pdbx_strand_id
1 'polypeptide(L)'
;MKKKENTQKLLNFVYYKIYLTFIVGLLYIFLLNILINHGGSKNDVRFTNIRCVRIFSENIKNINEISKKIYLYNIKNEKDDIICRDSLDNINEINNKINYTSVKGEDIIILKEGKYKNGCSDINFLDRKDVNKNDDQSFRNYHKTNNNKDENVNMKSYVYNWELGQKSLIKMLDYADNFYFNGVKYSDWKLTSMRRFNLNNNVLKDHKTYKSIINSKKGNDMKKVKLFIKKIPIDIWVEQFNLMKKYEGEYLIDKENYVMEAVSLAFLNEYYPGITPKFYKILYESDKNNMNEKNCKKYKFQDLNELNDILTKKLENNINGNIVLISEFFGENVFDYIKRKKNTLFVVSDISNEDKKKILYNSLNLLMRLHNAGLTHLDLSPDNMLISPKNYEMRLCDLSQSTPIYTNKLRHKEKLNSIKPFESFEPCIGKIEYIPPECWKIVWKYKMNNIKNPIEYLKNISNQEERKKYYYDVSCADKYMLGIFFIWMWNNGFIWKCSDPIQDKIFEIFMKSNMDLNKFIMTKSWPHELNNLINKLLHMEHRKTVKLSDLSRHPWWSSKN
;
A
#
# COMPACT_ATOMS: atom_id res chain seq x y z
N MET A 1 34.45 32.45 -21.06
CA MET A 1 34.75 32.98 -19.70
C MET A 1 33.62 32.76 -18.68
N LYS A 2 32.35 33.11 -18.97
CA LYS A 2 31.21 32.95 -18.02
C LYS A 2 30.97 31.53 -17.45
N LYS A 3 31.30 30.46 -18.18
CA LYS A 3 31.16 29.07 -17.68
C LYS A 3 32.17 28.73 -16.57
N LYS A 4 33.41 29.23 -16.68
CA LYS A 4 34.48 29.03 -15.67
C LYS A 4 34.18 29.80 -14.38
N GLU A 5 33.65 31.03 -14.47
CA GLU A 5 33.23 31.83 -13.31
C GLU A 5 32.08 31.17 -12.51
N ASN A 6 31.11 30.57 -13.19
CA ASN A 6 29.99 29.89 -12.52
C ASN A 6 30.42 28.61 -11.80
N THR A 7 31.34 27.83 -12.37
CA THR A 7 31.94 26.68 -11.67
C THR A 7 32.78 27.11 -10.46
N GLN A 8 33.53 28.22 -10.56
CA GLN A 8 34.33 28.72 -9.44
C GLN A 8 33.46 29.24 -8.30
N LYS A 9 32.34 29.92 -8.61
CA LYS A 9 31.36 30.35 -7.60
C LYS A 9 30.68 29.17 -6.91
N LEU A 10 30.36 28.11 -7.66
CA LEU A 10 29.77 26.89 -7.10
C LEU A 10 30.77 26.17 -6.19
N LEU A 11 32.05 26.08 -6.59
CA LEU A 11 33.11 25.48 -5.79
C LEU A 11 33.33 26.27 -4.50
N ASN A 12 33.41 27.60 -4.58
CA ASN A 12 33.56 28.47 -3.42
C ASN A 12 32.35 28.39 -2.47
N PHE A 13 31.13 28.23 -3.00
CA PHE A 13 29.94 28.00 -2.18
C PHE A 13 29.98 26.65 -1.46
N VAL A 14 30.46 25.59 -2.11
CA VAL A 14 30.66 24.27 -1.50
C VAL A 14 31.74 24.32 -0.41
N TYR A 15 32.88 24.96 -0.68
CA TYR A 15 33.94 25.17 0.31
C TYR A 15 33.46 25.99 1.50
N TYR A 16 32.71 27.07 1.26
CA TYR A 16 32.12 27.89 2.34
C TYR A 16 31.16 27.06 3.20
N LYS A 17 30.32 26.20 2.60
CA LYS A 17 29.45 25.29 3.35
C LYS A 17 30.22 24.27 4.17
N ILE A 18 31.27 23.66 3.62
CA ILE A 18 32.12 22.72 4.35
C ILE A 18 32.80 23.41 5.54
N TYR A 19 33.35 24.61 5.31
CA TYR A 19 34.02 25.41 6.34
C TYR A 19 33.05 25.85 7.44
N LEU A 20 31.85 26.31 7.09
CA LEU A 20 30.82 26.69 8.07
C LEU A 20 30.33 25.48 8.89
N THR A 21 30.17 24.32 8.26
CA THR A 21 29.79 23.07 8.95
C THR A 21 30.89 22.62 9.92
N PHE A 22 32.16 22.80 9.52
CA PHE A 22 33.31 22.51 10.38
C PHE A 22 33.40 23.47 11.58
N ILE A 23 33.22 24.77 11.37
CA ILE A 23 33.21 25.76 12.46
C ILE A 23 32.06 25.52 13.43
N VAL A 24 30.85 25.26 12.93
CA VAL A 24 29.69 24.94 13.77
C VAL A 24 29.92 23.63 14.55
N GLY A 25 30.58 22.64 13.94
CA GLY A 25 31.00 21.41 14.60
C GLY A 25 32.01 21.66 15.74
N LEU A 26 33.01 22.52 15.52
CA LEU A 26 33.98 22.89 16.54
C LEU A 26 33.36 23.71 17.69
N LEU A 27 32.48 24.67 17.37
CA LEU A 27 31.71 25.42 18.37
C LEU A 27 30.82 24.50 19.21
N TYR A 28 30.20 23.50 18.58
CA TYR A 28 29.39 22.50 19.29
C TYR A 28 30.25 21.66 20.23
N ILE A 29 31.41 21.15 19.79
CA ILE A 29 32.36 20.40 20.64
C ILE A 29 32.87 21.27 21.80
N PHE A 30 33.18 22.54 21.53
CA PHE A 30 33.63 23.49 22.56
C PHE A 30 32.55 23.74 23.61
N LEU A 31 31.31 23.99 23.19
CA LEU A 31 30.15 24.12 24.09
C LEU A 31 29.86 22.83 24.85
N LEU A 32 30.04 21.66 24.21
CA LEU A 32 29.91 20.34 24.85
C LEU A 32 30.96 20.16 25.96
N ASN A 33 32.21 20.56 25.73
CA ASN A 33 33.28 20.50 26.73
C ASN A 33 33.03 21.44 27.92
N ILE A 34 32.46 22.64 27.67
CA ILE A 34 32.05 23.56 28.75
C ILE A 34 30.92 22.94 29.58
N LEU A 35 29.93 22.33 28.93
CA LEU A 35 28.82 21.62 29.58
C LEU A 35 29.28 20.39 30.39
N ILE A 36 30.27 19.65 29.89
CA ILE A 36 30.86 18.49 30.57
C ILE A 36 31.68 18.91 31.79
N ASN A 37 32.41 20.02 31.71
CA ASN A 37 33.26 20.50 32.80
C ASN A 37 32.50 21.26 33.91
N HIS A 38 31.30 21.79 33.62
CA HIS A 38 30.46 22.48 34.60
C HIS A 38 29.22 21.70 35.07
N GLY A 39 28.90 20.55 34.46
CA GLY A 39 27.71 19.76 34.77
C GLY A 39 27.96 18.63 35.78
N GLY A 40 27.97 18.96 37.07
CA GLY A 40 27.88 17.98 38.15
C GLY A 40 26.49 17.34 38.22
N SER A 41 26.21 16.32 37.41
CA SER A 41 25.18 15.30 37.70
C SER A 41 25.34 14.10 36.76
N LYS A 42 25.71 12.96 37.33
CA LYS A 42 25.76 11.66 36.65
C LYS A 42 24.33 11.12 36.55
N ASN A 43 23.76 11.04 35.33
CA ASN A 43 23.21 9.78 34.77
C ASN A 43 22.44 9.85 33.44
N ASP A 44 22.15 11.02 32.84
CA ASP A 44 21.34 11.04 31.58
C ASP A 44 22.08 11.44 30.28
N VAL A 45 23.38 11.74 30.33
CA VAL A 45 24.10 12.37 29.18
C VAL A 45 24.87 11.36 28.30
N ARG A 46 24.83 10.05 28.59
CA ARG A 46 25.65 9.05 27.85
C ARG A 46 25.05 8.55 26.52
N PHE A 47 23.74 8.61 26.30
CA PHE A 47 23.11 8.01 25.10
C PHE A 47 23.03 8.92 23.87
N THR A 48 22.98 10.24 24.03
CA THR A 48 22.93 11.21 22.91
C THR A 48 24.31 11.44 22.29
N ASN A 49 25.38 11.36 23.10
CA ASN A 49 26.75 11.64 22.67
C ASN A 49 27.32 10.61 21.66
N ILE A 50 26.95 9.32 21.76
CA ILE A 50 27.45 8.28 20.84
C ILE A 50 26.78 8.37 19.46
N ARG A 51 25.51 8.82 19.41
CA ARG A 51 24.73 8.91 18.17
C ARG A 51 25.16 10.11 17.31
N CYS A 52 25.44 11.25 17.93
CA CYS A 52 25.87 12.46 17.22
C CYS A 52 27.28 12.33 16.61
N VAL A 53 28.25 11.78 17.35
CA VAL A 53 29.63 11.57 16.86
C VAL A 53 29.66 10.58 15.69
N ARG A 54 28.83 9.53 15.74
CA ARG A 54 28.73 8.51 14.68
C ARG A 54 28.10 9.08 13.40
N ILE A 55 27.02 9.85 13.51
CA ILE A 55 26.37 10.54 12.37
C ILE A 55 27.32 11.55 11.72
N PHE A 56 28.09 12.29 12.51
CA PHE A 56 29.10 13.22 11.98
C PHE A 56 30.24 12.49 11.24
N SER A 57 30.73 11.37 11.78
CA SER A 57 31.78 10.56 11.13
C SER A 57 31.32 9.88 9.83
N GLU A 58 30.06 9.42 9.79
CA GLU A 58 29.46 8.77 8.61
C GLU A 58 29.18 9.82 7.51
N ASN A 59 28.78 11.04 7.88
CA ASN A 59 28.60 12.13 6.93
C ASN A 59 29.93 12.64 6.35
N ILE A 60 31.02 12.71 7.13
CA ILE A 60 32.35 13.07 6.62
C ILE A 60 32.90 11.98 5.67
N LYS A 61 32.69 10.69 5.99
CA LYS A 61 33.05 9.58 5.08
C LYS A 61 32.24 9.62 3.78
N ASN A 62 30.94 9.91 3.85
CA ASN A 62 30.10 10.06 2.66
C ASN A 62 30.49 11.27 1.80
N ILE A 63 30.88 12.40 2.39
CA ILE A 63 31.35 13.57 1.64
C ILE A 63 32.67 13.27 0.92
N ASN A 64 33.59 12.54 1.56
CA ASN A 64 34.84 12.11 0.92
C ASN A 64 34.63 11.02 -0.16
N GLU A 65 33.63 10.14 -0.02
CA GLU A 65 33.27 9.20 -1.09
C GLU A 65 32.56 9.89 -2.26
N ILE A 66 31.69 10.87 -1.98
CA ILE A 66 30.98 11.64 -3.01
C ILE A 66 31.98 12.53 -3.77
N SER A 67 32.94 13.15 -3.09
CA SER A 67 34.01 13.92 -3.75
C SER A 67 34.92 13.04 -4.60
N LYS A 68 35.29 11.84 -4.12
CA LYS A 68 36.02 10.84 -4.92
C LYS A 68 35.22 10.33 -6.11
N LYS A 69 33.90 10.10 -5.97
CA LYS A 69 33.03 9.68 -7.08
C LYS A 69 32.84 10.77 -8.13
N ILE A 70 32.73 12.04 -7.72
CA ILE A 70 32.67 13.18 -8.65
C ILE A 70 34.02 13.37 -9.36
N TYR A 71 35.14 13.19 -8.67
CA TYR A 71 36.49 13.25 -9.26
C TYR A 71 36.72 12.10 -10.27
N LEU A 72 36.33 10.86 -9.93
CA LEU A 72 36.43 9.70 -10.82
C LEU A 72 35.46 9.76 -12.01
N TYR A 73 34.26 10.34 -11.82
CA TYR A 73 33.29 10.55 -12.90
C TYR A 73 33.78 11.59 -13.91
N ASN A 74 34.50 12.62 -13.46
CA ASN A 74 35.10 13.62 -14.34
C ASN A 74 36.35 13.08 -15.09
N ILE A 75 37.10 12.13 -14.53
CA ILE A 75 38.21 11.44 -15.22
C ILE A 75 37.69 10.43 -16.26
N LYS A 76 36.54 9.79 -16.01
CA LYS A 76 35.95 8.80 -16.94
C LYS A 76 35.31 9.39 -18.20
N ASN A 77 35.01 10.68 -18.22
CA ASN A 77 34.39 11.35 -19.37
C ASN A 77 35.40 11.94 -20.37
N GLU A 78 36.71 11.71 -20.19
CA GLU A 78 37.75 12.16 -21.14
C GLU A 78 38.37 11.03 -21.99
N LYS A 79 37.93 9.77 -21.83
CA LYS A 79 38.38 8.64 -22.65
C LYS A 79 37.21 7.72 -23.01
N ASP A 80 36.54 8.08 -24.10
CA ASP A 80 35.40 7.38 -24.68
C ASP A 80 35.68 5.91 -25.10
N ASP A 81 34.65 5.08 -24.92
CA ASP A 81 34.01 4.22 -25.94
C ASP A 81 34.59 2.93 -26.54
N ILE A 82 35.69 2.30 -26.09
CA ILE A 82 36.17 1.08 -26.83
C ILE A 82 36.22 -0.27 -26.08
N ILE A 83 36.07 -0.38 -24.75
CA ILE A 83 36.34 -1.68 -24.08
C ILE A 83 35.23 -2.08 -23.11
N CYS A 84 34.09 -2.52 -23.65
CA CYS A 84 33.04 -3.19 -22.89
C CYS A 84 32.76 -4.58 -23.48
N ARG A 85 33.68 -5.53 -23.25
CA ARG A 85 33.38 -6.98 -23.33
C ARG A 85 34.25 -7.83 -22.40
N ASP A 86 35.48 -7.42 -22.07
CA ASP A 86 36.40 -8.27 -21.28
C ASP A 86 36.28 -8.16 -19.75
N SER A 87 35.40 -7.30 -19.22
CA SER A 87 35.27 -7.07 -17.77
C SER A 87 34.13 -7.84 -17.10
N LEU A 88 33.32 -8.59 -17.86
CA LEU A 88 32.24 -9.40 -17.30
C LEU A 88 32.72 -10.78 -16.80
N ASP A 89 33.77 -11.33 -17.40
CA ASP A 89 34.29 -12.65 -17.05
C ASP A 89 35.11 -12.64 -15.75
N ASN A 90 35.84 -11.54 -15.46
CA ASN A 90 36.64 -11.40 -14.25
C ASN A 90 35.81 -11.19 -12.95
N ILE A 91 34.54 -10.82 -13.04
CA ILE A 91 33.66 -10.66 -11.86
C ILE A 91 33.08 -12.01 -11.40
N ASN A 92 32.91 -12.97 -12.32
CA ASN A 92 32.42 -14.29 -11.99
C ASN A 92 33.49 -15.17 -11.33
N GLU A 93 34.77 -14.92 -11.60
CA GLU A 93 35.88 -15.67 -11.00
C GLU A 93 36.14 -15.32 -9.52
N ILE A 94 35.85 -14.08 -9.11
CA ILE A 94 36.05 -13.60 -7.73
C ILE A 94 34.96 -14.10 -6.77
N ASN A 95 33.74 -14.36 -7.26
CA ASN A 95 32.63 -14.84 -6.42
C ASN A 95 32.75 -16.32 -6.02
N ASN A 96 33.60 -17.10 -6.69
CA ASN A 96 33.80 -18.53 -6.39
C ASN A 96 34.87 -18.83 -5.34
N LYS A 97 35.46 -17.82 -4.68
CA LYS A 97 36.61 -18.01 -3.76
C LYS A 97 36.42 -17.62 -2.29
N ILE A 98 35.19 -17.34 -1.83
CA ILE A 98 34.94 -17.04 -0.41
C ILE A 98 34.10 -18.15 0.23
N ASN A 99 34.80 -19.16 0.75
CA ASN A 99 34.25 -20.23 1.57
C ASN A 99 33.79 -19.70 2.94
N TYR A 100 32.59 -20.12 3.36
CA TYR A 100 32.04 -19.85 4.69
C TYR A 100 32.74 -20.70 5.75
N THR A 101 33.52 -20.06 6.63
CA THR A 101 33.85 -20.62 7.95
C THR A 101 32.91 -20.07 9.01
N SER A 102 32.37 -21.00 9.80
CA SER A 102 31.44 -20.82 10.91
C SER A 102 31.88 -19.78 11.95
N VAL A 103 30.96 -18.91 12.36
CA VAL A 103 31.05 -18.18 13.64
C VAL A 103 29.69 -18.26 14.36
N LYS A 104 29.73 -18.73 15.60
CA LYS A 104 28.60 -18.78 16.55
C LYS A 104 28.27 -17.38 17.05
N GLY A 105 26.97 -17.15 17.27
CA GLY A 105 26.34 -16.36 18.32
C GLY A 105 26.95 -15.00 18.71
N GLU A 106 26.16 -13.96 18.47
CA GLU A 106 25.87 -12.78 19.31
C GLU A 106 25.85 -11.48 18.50
N ASP A 107 24.98 -10.57 18.95
CA ASP A 107 24.32 -9.50 18.21
C ASP A 107 25.23 -8.59 17.37
N ILE A 108 24.74 -8.20 16.17
CA ILE A 108 24.76 -6.87 15.53
C ILE A 108 24.29 -7.06 14.07
N ILE A 109 23.09 -6.59 13.72
CA ILE A 109 22.67 -6.47 12.31
C ILE A 109 22.54 -4.98 11.98
N ILE A 110 23.56 -4.47 11.28
CA ILE A 110 23.54 -3.18 10.59
C ILE A 110 22.73 -3.35 9.30
N LEU A 111 21.64 -2.59 9.19
CA LEU A 111 20.78 -2.54 8.01
C LEU A 111 21.56 -1.94 6.82
N LYS A 112 21.83 -2.78 5.80
CA LYS A 112 22.13 -2.30 4.45
C LYS A 112 20.92 -2.51 3.55
N GLU A 113 20.51 -1.40 2.93
CA GLU A 113 19.53 -1.33 1.85
C GLU A 113 19.96 -2.25 0.71
N GLY A 114 19.07 -3.15 0.31
CA GLY A 114 19.29 -4.12 -0.75
C GLY A 114 18.02 -4.26 -1.57
N LYS A 115 18.18 -3.97 -2.87
CA LYS A 115 17.24 -4.10 -4.00
C LYS A 115 16.44 -5.40 -3.94
N TYR A 116 15.24 -5.45 -4.52
CA TYR A 116 14.80 -6.38 -5.59
C TYR A 116 13.30 -6.21 -5.91
N LYS A 117 12.90 -6.74 -7.06
CA LYS A 117 11.73 -6.39 -7.88
C LYS A 117 10.42 -6.93 -7.31
N ASN A 118 9.34 -6.17 -7.52
CA ASN A 118 7.95 -6.60 -7.30
C ASN A 118 7.58 -7.72 -8.28
N GLY A 119 7.28 -8.89 -7.73
CA GLY A 119 6.80 -10.09 -8.41
C GLY A 119 7.20 -11.32 -7.60
N CYS A 120 6.24 -12.11 -7.13
CA CYS A 120 6.49 -13.33 -6.33
C CYS A 120 7.13 -14.48 -7.14
N SER A 121 7.60 -14.19 -8.37
CA SER A 121 7.93 -15.20 -9.39
C SER A 121 9.34 -15.79 -9.32
N ASP A 122 10.33 -15.16 -8.68
CA ASP A 122 11.72 -15.63 -8.82
C ASP A 122 12.48 -15.65 -7.49
N ILE A 123 12.47 -16.79 -6.78
CA ILE A 123 13.27 -17.03 -5.57
C ILE A 123 13.85 -18.45 -5.61
N ASN A 124 15.17 -18.55 -5.37
CA ASN A 124 15.96 -19.78 -5.42
C ASN A 124 15.67 -20.73 -4.24
N PHE A 125 15.68 -22.02 -4.55
CA PHE A 125 15.34 -23.15 -3.68
C PHE A 125 16.41 -23.45 -2.62
N LEU A 126 15.96 -23.70 -1.38
CA LEU A 126 16.64 -24.56 -0.41
C LEU A 126 15.59 -25.42 0.31
N ASP A 127 15.74 -26.74 0.16
CA ASP A 127 14.88 -27.77 0.76
C ASP A 127 14.98 -27.77 2.30
N ARG A 128 13.83 -27.73 2.99
CA ARG A 128 13.66 -28.32 4.33
C ARG A 128 12.26 -28.88 4.53
N LYS A 129 12.21 -30.12 5.01
CA LYS A 129 11.02 -30.89 5.42
C LYS A 129 10.75 -30.72 6.93
N ASP A 130 9.49 -30.99 7.28
CA ASP A 130 8.88 -31.17 8.62
C ASP A 130 8.65 -29.88 9.43
N VAL A 131 7.51 -29.61 10.08
CA VAL A 131 6.69 -30.45 10.98
C VAL A 131 5.21 -30.02 10.96
N ASN A 132 4.34 -30.97 11.28
CA ASN A 132 2.87 -30.91 11.27
C ASN A 132 2.30 -31.02 12.71
N LYS A 133 1.03 -30.57 12.87
CA LYS A 133 -0.04 -30.99 13.82
C LYS A 133 -0.41 -30.17 15.08
N ASN A 134 -1.74 -30.08 15.24
CA ASN A 134 -2.63 -29.72 16.37
C ASN A 134 -2.80 -28.19 16.62
N ASP A 135 -3.99 -27.60 16.81
CA ASP A 135 -5.23 -28.03 17.48
C ASP A 135 -6.51 -27.53 16.76
N ASP A 136 -7.57 -28.33 16.81
CA ASP A 136 -8.88 -28.05 16.22
C ASP A 136 -9.99 -28.46 17.21
N GLN A 137 -10.37 -27.57 18.14
CA GLN A 137 -11.55 -27.78 19.00
C GLN A 137 -12.00 -26.51 19.76
N SER A 138 -12.49 -25.48 19.07
CA SER A 138 -13.19 -24.36 19.75
C SER A 138 -14.09 -23.51 18.84
N PHE A 139 -14.95 -24.12 18.01
CA PHE A 139 -15.81 -23.35 17.06
C PHE A 139 -17.30 -23.69 17.05
N ARG A 140 -17.87 -24.16 18.18
CA ARG A 140 -19.32 -24.53 18.24
C ARG A 140 -20.26 -23.63 19.07
N ASN A 141 -19.79 -22.59 19.75
CA ASN A 141 -20.67 -21.78 20.63
C ASN A 141 -20.62 -20.27 20.33
N TYR A 142 -20.97 -19.81 19.12
CA TYR A 142 -20.93 -18.37 18.81
C TYR A 142 -22.21 -17.73 18.25
N HIS A 143 -23.36 -18.39 18.33
CA HIS A 143 -24.63 -17.73 18.05
C HIS A 143 -25.72 -18.12 19.06
N LYS A 144 -25.67 -17.49 20.23
CA LYS A 144 -26.87 -17.12 21.00
C LYS A 144 -26.56 -15.86 21.81
N THR A 145 -27.52 -14.94 21.77
CA THR A 145 -27.69 -13.73 22.60
C THR A 145 -26.66 -12.61 22.49
N ASN A 146 -27.06 -11.50 21.87
CA ASN A 146 -27.26 -10.24 22.62
C ASN A 146 -28.09 -9.26 21.80
N ASN A 147 -29.39 -9.23 22.11
CA ASN A 147 -30.24 -8.07 21.91
C ASN A 147 -29.79 -7.01 22.91
N ASN A 148 -29.28 -5.87 22.45
CA ASN A 148 -29.39 -4.63 23.19
C ASN A 148 -29.83 -3.53 22.22
N LYS A 149 -30.94 -2.91 22.57
CA LYS A 149 -31.57 -1.77 21.90
C LYS A 149 -30.71 -0.53 22.17
N ASP A 150 -30.12 0.02 21.13
CA ASP A 150 -29.78 1.44 21.08
C ASP A 150 -30.73 2.09 20.06
N GLU A 151 -31.61 2.95 20.55
CA GLU A 151 -32.54 3.73 19.74
C GLU A 151 -31.82 4.94 19.11
N ASN A 152 -32.22 5.26 17.87
CA ASN A 152 -31.88 6.43 17.05
C ASN A 152 -30.63 6.37 16.16
N VAL A 153 -30.70 5.62 15.03
CA VAL A 153 -31.02 6.14 13.68
C VAL A 153 -31.36 4.92 12.82
N ASN A 154 -32.59 4.86 12.30
CA ASN A 154 -33.05 3.79 11.41
C ASN A 154 -32.48 3.97 9.99
N MET A 155 -31.14 3.99 9.87
CA MET A 155 -30.45 3.95 8.59
C MET A 155 -30.38 2.48 8.19
N LYS A 156 -31.06 2.08 7.10
CA LYS A 156 -30.83 0.75 6.52
C LYS A 156 -29.31 0.63 6.29
N SER A 157 -28.63 -0.22 7.06
CA SER A 157 -27.21 -0.49 6.86
C SER A 157 -27.08 -1.33 5.60
N TYR A 158 -26.73 -0.69 4.48
CA TYR A 158 -26.52 -1.39 3.22
C TYR A 158 -25.22 -2.18 3.30
N VAL A 159 -25.29 -3.50 3.37
CA VAL A 159 -24.09 -4.34 3.29
C VAL A 159 -23.77 -4.59 1.82
N TYR A 160 -22.51 -4.41 1.43
CA TYR A 160 -22.08 -4.62 0.06
C TYR A 160 -22.45 -6.01 -0.44
N ASN A 161 -22.98 -6.03 -1.66
CA ASN A 161 -23.05 -7.21 -2.51
C ASN A 161 -22.92 -6.76 -3.97
N TRP A 162 -22.64 -7.71 -4.85
CA TRP A 162 -22.41 -7.46 -6.26
C TRP A 162 -23.58 -6.73 -6.94
N GLU A 163 -24.83 -7.06 -6.60
CA GLU A 163 -26.01 -6.42 -7.20
C GLU A 163 -26.14 -4.94 -6.80
N LEU A 164 -25.98 -4.63 -5.50
CA LEU A 164 -26.01 -3.25 -5.01
C LEU A 164 -24.88 -2.43 -5.60
N GLY A 165 -23.68 -2.98 -5.68
CA GLY A 165 -22.53 -2.30 -6.29
C GLY A 165 -22.79 -1.93 -7.74
N GLN A 166 -23.32 -2.87 -8.55
CA GLN A 166 -23.66 -2.60 -9.95
C GLN A 166 -24.75 -1.53 -10.07
N LYS A 167 -25.78 -1.59 -9.22
CA LYS A 167 -26.85 -0.57 -9.15
C LYS A 167 -26.33 0.81 -8.80
N SER A 168 -25.30 0.92 -7.96
CA SER A 168 -24.64 2.20 -7.67
C SER A 168 -23.81 2.69 -8.86
N LEU A 169 -23.03 1.80 -9.49
CA LEU A 169 -22.13 2.17 -10.58
C LEU A 169 -22.87 2.66 -11.83
N ILE A 170 -23.99 2.04 -12.20
CA ILE A 170 -24.74 2.42 -13.42
C ILE A 170 -25.27 3.86 -13.35
N LYS A 171 -25.59 4.37 -12.15
CA LYS A 171 -26.02 5.78 -11.92
C LYS A 171 -24.88 6.78 -12.25
N MET A 172 -23.64 6.31 -12.20
CA MET A 172 -22.44 7.11 -12.44
C MET A 172 -21.91 7.00 -13.88
N LEU A 173 -22.53 6.20 -14.74
CA LEU A 173 -22.08 6.00 -16.12
C LEU A 173 -22.47 7.17 -17.03
N ASP A 174 -21.57 7.52 -17.95
CA ASP A 174 -21.80 8.53 -18.99
C ASP A 174 -20.86 8.29 -20.20
N TYR A 175 -21.10 8.99 -21.31
CA TYR A 175 -20.23 9.00 -22.48
C TYR A 175 -19.27 10.20 -22.42
N ALA A 176 -17.98 9.97 -22.68
CA ALA A 176 -16.96 11.02 -22.63
C ALA A 176 -17.27 12.21 -23.55
N ASP A 177 -17.80 11.96 -24.74
CA ASP A 177 -18.12 12.97 -25.75
C ASP A 177 -19.15 14.01 -25.32
N ASN A 178 -20.03 13.64 -24.39
CA ASN A 178 -21.13 14.49 -23.90
C ASN A 178 -20.91 14.94 -22.47
N PHE A 179 -19.81 14.54 -21.83
CA PHE A 179 -19.58 14.81 -20.44
C PHE A 179 -19.05 16.23 -20.20
N TYR A 180 -19.71 16.94 -19.29
CA TYR A 180 -19.30 18.25 -18.79
C TYR A 180 -19.14 18.21 -17.27
N PHE A 181 -18.09 18.86 -16.78
CA PHE A 181 -17.89 19.07 -15.35
C PHE A 181 -17.59 20.54 -15.10
N ASN A 182 -18.36 21.18 -14.21
CA ASN A 182 -18.29 22.62 -13.95
C ASN A 182 -18.36 23.49 -15.23
N GLY A 183 -19.11 23.05 -16.24
CA GLY A 183 -19.26 23.74 -17.53
C GLY A 183 -18.10 23.55 -18.52
N VAL A 184 -17.09 22.74 -18.18
CA VAL A 184 -15.95 22.40 -19.06
C VAL A 184 -16.18 21.00 -19.64
N LYS A 185 -16.13 20.89 -20.97
CA LYS A 185 -16.30 19.61 -21.68
C LYS A 185 -15.09 18.72 -21.43
N TYR A 186 -15.30 17.41 -21.29
CA TYR A 186 -14.22 16.43 -21.06
C TYR A 186 -13.08 16.52 -22.09
N SER A 187 -13.40 16.71 -23.37
CA SER A 187 -12.42 16.88 -24.46
C SER A 187 -11.46 18.04 -24.25
N ASP A 188 -11.87 19.04 -23.47
CA ASP A 188 -11.09 20.27 -23.22
C ASP A 188 -10.23 20.15 -21.96
N TRP A 189 -10.26 19.00 -21.28
CA TRP A 189 -9.53 18.80 -20.04
C TRP A 189 -8.04 18.62 -20.30
N LYS A 190 -7.23 19.40 -19.60
CA LYS A 190 -5.77 19.20 -19.59
C LYS A 190 -5.41 18.07 -18.64
N LEU A 191 -5.08 16.91 -19.19
CA LEU A 191 -4.63 15.74 -18.42
C LEU A 191 -3.11 15.79 -18.21
N THR A 192 -2.67 15.77 -16.96
CA THR A 192 -1.25 15.65 -16.61
C THR A 192 -0.99 14.25 -16.08
N SER A 193 -0.14 13.47 -16.74
CA SER A 193 0.20 12.12 -16.28
C SER A 193 0.82 12.16 -14.89
N MET A 194 0.34 11.28 -14.02
CA MET A 194 0.93 11.03 -12.71
C MET A 194 2.01 9.96 -12.87
N ARG A 195 3.22 10.37 -13.24
CA ARG A 195 4.38 9.46 -13.22
C ARG A 195 4.67 9.05 -11.78
N ARG A 196 4.48 7.76 -11.45
CA ARG A 196 5.20 7.16 -10.33
C ARG A 196 6.66 6.97 -10.79
N PHE A 197 7.58 7.79 -10.30
CA PHE A 197 9.01 7.52 -10.45
C PHE A 197 9.33 6.27 -9.62
N ASN A 198 9.37 5.10 -10.26
CA ASN A 198 10.04 3.94 -9.70
C ASN A 198 11.53 4.07 -10.04
N LEU A 199 12.36 4.26 -9.01
CA LEU A 199 13.83 4.31 -9.13
C LEU A 199 14.45 2.95 -9.50
N ASN A 200 13.65 1.89 -9.67
CA ASN A 200 14.12 0.54 -9.98
C ASN A 200 13.49 0.01 -11.28
N ASN A 201 14.28 0.03 -12.36
CA ASN A 201 14.18 -0.76 -13.59
C ASN A 201 12.97 -0.58 -14.52
N ASN A 202 13.23 0.05 -15.67
CA ASN A 202 12.85 -0.26 -17.07
C ASN A 202 11.66 -1.19 -17.40
N VAL A 203 10.55 -1.11 -16.68
CA VAL A 203 9.23 -1.44 -17.24
C VAL A 203 8.26 -0.37 -16.76
N LEU A 204 8.02 0.62 -17.62
CA LEU A 204 6.88 1.52 -17.50
C LEU A 204 5.61 0.67 -17.64
N LYS A 205 5.11 0.10 -16.53
CA LYS A 205 3.70 -0.30 -16.49
C LYS A 205 2.91 1.01 -16.53
N ASP A 206 2.50 1.39 -17.73
CA ASP A 206 1.67 2.55 -18.06
C ASP A 206 0.32 2.45 -17.34
N HIS A 207 0.31 2.67 -16.03
CA HIS A 207 -0.92 3.05 -15.34
C HIS A 207 -1.27 4.43 -15.88
N LYS A 208 -2.26 4.47 -16.79
CA LYS A 208 -2.81 5.69 -17.39
C LYS A 208 -3.60 6.48 -16.33
N THR A 209 -2.90 6.92 -15.30
CA THR A 209 -3.40 7.77 -14.22
C THR A 209 -2.99 9.20 -14.49
N TYR A 210 -3.95 10.11 -14.31
CA TYR A 210 -3.80 11.52 -14.62
C TYR A 210 -4.38 12.36 -13.50
N LYS A 211 -3.85 13.58 -13.40
CA LYS A 211 -4.48 14.67 -12.66
C LYS A 211 -5.00 15.71 -13.63
N SER A 212 -6.12 16.34 -13.29
CA SER A 212 -6.61 17.52 -13.98
C SER A 212 -7.12 18.57 -12.99
N ILE A 213 -7.17 19.83 -13.41
CA ILE A 213 -7.71 20.93 -12.62
C ILE A 213 -8.76 21.62 -13.47
N ILE A 214 -10.01 21.60 -12.99
CA ILE A 214 -11.15 22.18 -13.68
C ILE A 214 -11.60 23.44 -12.95
N ASN A 215 -11.68 24.56 -13.68
CA ASN A 215 -12.15 25.84 -13.18
C ASN A 215 -13.65 26.00 -13.51
N SER A 216 -14.46 26.47 -12.56
CA SER A 216 -15.87 26.81 -12.82
C SER A 216 -16.01 27.92 -13.88
N LYS A 217 -16.96 27.77 -14.81
CA LYS A 217 -17.30 28.81 -15.78
C LYS A 217 -18.28 29.88 -15.27
N LYS A 218 -18.87 29.77 -14.06
CA LYS A 218 -19.85 30.75 -13.54
C LYS A 218 -19.61 31.15 -12.08
N GLY A 219 -19.60 32.47 -11.82
CA GLY A 219 -19.65 33.11 -10.49
C GLY A 219 -18.32 33.73 -10.00
N ASN A 220 -18.41 34.77 -9.15
CA ASN A 220 -17.27 35.52 -8.57
C ASN A 220 -16.30 34.67 -7.72
N ASP A 221 -16.66 33.44 -7.38
CA ASP A 221 -15.78 32.49 -6.70
C ASP A 221 -15.34 31.36 -7.66
N MET A 222 -14.16 31.50 -8.26
CA MET A 222 -13.53 30.45 -9.09
C MET A 222 -13.14 29.24 -8.23
N LYS A 223 -14.10 28.35 -7.92
CA LYS A 223 -13.79 27.09 -7.23
C LYS A 223 -13.05 26.14 -8.17
N LYS A 224 -11.74 25.99 -7.94
CA LYS A 224 -10.88 25.03 -8.65
C LYS A 224 -11.09 23.63 -8.08
N VAL A 225 -11.49 22.68 -8.91
CA VAL A 225 -11.61 21.26 -8.51
C VAL A 225 -10.45 20.48 -9.10
N LYS A 226 -9.72 19.76 -8.26
CA LYS A 226 -8.64 18.86 -8.68
C LYS A 226 -9.23 17.45 -8.82
N LEU A 227 -8.94 16.80 -9.93
CA LEU A 227 -9.47 15.48 -10.28
C LEU A 227 -8.33 14.47 -10.42
N PHE A 228 -8.56 13.27 -9.93
CA PHE A 228 -7.77 12.07 -10.20
C PHE A 228 -8.52 11.22 -11.23
N ILE A 229 -7.83 10.81 -12.28
CA ILE A 229 -8.43 10.14 -13.44
C ILE A 229 -7.65 8.87 -13.73
N LYS A 230 -8.33 7.73 -13.84
CA LYS A 230 -7.73 6.44 -14.21
C LYS A 230 -8.38 5.97 -15.51
N LYS A 231 -7.58 5.75 -16.56
CA LYS A 231 -8.04 5.20 -17.84
C LYS A 231 -7.70 3.72 -17.93
N ILE A 232 -8.70 2.90 -18.21
CA ILE A 232 -8.64 1.45 -18.25
C ILE A 232 -9.01 1.01 -19.67
N PRO A 233 -8.15 0.28 -20.39
CA PRO A 233 -8.49 -0.28 -21.69
C PRO A 233 -9.77 -1.15 -21.64
N ILE A 234 -10.62 -1.03 -22.66
CA ILE A 234 -11.92 -1.72 -22.68
C ILE A 234 -11.81 -3.24 -22.77
N ASP A 235 -10.76 -3.77 -23.39
CA ASP A 235 -10.43 -5.20 -23.44
C ASP A 235 -10.20 -5.76 -22.04
N ILE A 236 -9.40 -5.06 -21.23
CA ILE A 236 -9.15 -5.41 -19.83
C ILE A 236 -10.44 -5.32 -19.02
N TRP A 237 -11.23 -4.25 -19.22
CA TRP A 237 -12.52 -4.09 -18.52
C TRP A 237 -13.48 -5.25 -18.83
N VAL A 238 -13.65 -5.60 -20.11
CA VAL A 238 -14.55 -6.66 -20.55
C VAL A 238 -14.13 -8.01 -19.99
N GLU A 239 -12.83 -8.35 -20.05
CA GLU A 239 -12.29 -9.58 -19.46
C GLU A 239 -12.60 -9.67 -17.95
N GLN A 240 -12.30 -8.61 -17.21
CA GLN A 240 -12.53 -8.55 -15.76
C GLN A 240 -14.02 -8.58 -15.42
N PHE A 241 -14.86 -7.88 -16.17
CA PHE A 241 -16.30 -7.86 -15.95
C PHE A 241 -16.91 -9.25 -16.14
N ASN A 242 -16.49 -9.99 -17.16
CA ASN A 242 -16.95 -11.35 -17.41
C ASN A 242 -16.61 -12.29 -16.23
N LEU A 243 -15.41 -12.16 -15.67
CA LEU A 243 -15.00 -12.94 -14.49
C LEU A 243 -15.77 -12.54 -13.24
N MET A 244 -15.92 -11.23 -12.98
CA MET A 244 -16.70 -10.72 -11.86
C MET A 244 -18.17 -11.14 -11.95
N LYS A 245 -18.77 -11.10 -13.14
CA LYS A 245 -20.12 -11.60 -13.39
C LYS A 245 -20.23 -13.09 -13.11
N LYS A 246 -19.30 -13.90 -13.64
CA LYS A 246 -19.27 -15.36 -13.46
C LYS A 246 -19.21 -15.78 -11.98
N TYR A 247 -18.47 -15.04 -11.18
CA TYR A 247 -18.30 -15.32 -9.74
C TYR A 247 -19.10 -14.38 -8.84
N GLU A 248 -20.10 -13.67 -9.38
CA GLU A 248 -20.97 -12.73 -8.64
C GLU A 248 -20.22 -11.78 -7.71
N GLY A 249 -19.13 -11.18 -8.21
CA GLY A 249 -18.30 -10.22 -7.48
C GLY A 249 -17.30 -10.83 -6.49
N GLU A 250 -17.25 -12.15 -6.36
CA GLU A 250 -16.36 -12.87 -5.43
C GLU A 250 -15.08 -13.37 -6.13
N TYR A 251 -14.45 -12.51 -6.92
CA TYR A 251 -13.27 -12.88 -7.71
C TYR A 251 -12.10 -11.92 -7.47
N LEU A 252 -10.99 -12.48 -6.97
CA LEU A 252 -9.72 -11.79 -6.76
C LEU A 252 -8.68 -12.36 -7.73
N ILE A 253 -7.80 -11.49 -8.22
CA ILE A 253 -6.68 -11.84 -9.10
C ILE A 253 -5.39 -11.29 -8.50
N ASP A 254 -4.25 -11.92 -8.78
CA ASP A 254 -2.90 -11.39 -8.50
C ASP A 254 -2.54 -10.19 -9.42
N LYS A 255 -3.51 -9.28 -9.65
CA LYS A 255 -3.42 -8.07 -10.48
C LYS A 255 -4.48 -7.05 -10.02
N GLU A 256 -4.47 -5.85 -10.60
CA GLU A 256 -5.52 -4.85 -10.35
C GLU A 256 -6.86 -5.28 -10.98
N ASN A 257 -7.93 -5.41 -10.17
CA ASN A 257 -9.30 -5.60 -10.65
C ASN A 257 -10.04 -4.26 -10.71
N TYR A 258 -10.07 -3.63 -11.89
CA TYR A 258 -10.66 -2.31 -12.09
C TYR A 258 -12.18 -2.28 -12.01
N VAL A 259 -12.82 -3.40 -12.37
CA VAL A 259 -14.27 -3.54 -12.24
C VAL A 259 -14.65 -3.53 -10.77
N MET A 260 -13.92 -4.28 -9.93
CA MET A 260 -14.13 -4.27 -8.49
C MET A 260 -13.87 -2.89 -7.87
N GLU A 261 -12.81 -2.20 -8.31
CA GLU A 261 -12.52 -0.84 -7.87
C GLU A 261 -13.67 0.11 -8.18
N ALA A 262 -14.16 0.14 -9.42
CA ALA A 262 -15.24 1.03 -9.86
C ALA A 262 -16.56 0.75 -9.12
N VAL A 263 -16.93 -0.53 -9.01
CA VAL A 263 -18.16 -0.96 -8.34
C VAL A 263 -18.12 -0.63 -6.84
N SER A 264 -16.97 -0.86 -6.19
CA SER A 264 -16.79 -0.54 -4.77
C SER A 264 -16.79 0.97 -4.51
N LEU A 265 -16.11 1.76 -5.36
CA LEU A 265 -16.12 3.22 -5.27
C LEU A 265 -17.54 3.79 -5.39
N ALA A 266 -18.34 3.29 -6.34
CA ALA A 266 -19.71 3.75 -6.53
C ALA A 266 -20.59 3.43 -5.33
N PHE A 267 -20.53 2.19 -4.83
CA PHE A 267 -21.27 1.76 -3.64
C PHE A 267 -20.91 2.58 -2.41
N LEU A 268 -19.61 2.74 -2.13
CA LEU A 268 -19.14 3.48 -0.95
C LEU A 268 -19.51 4.96 -1.04
N ASN A 269 -19.47 5.57 -2.22
CA ASN A 269 -19.88 6.97 -2.39
C ASN A 269 -21.39 7.17 -2.22
N GLU A 270 -22.21 6.18 -2.57
CA GLU A 270 -23.66 6.26 -2.41
C GLU A 270 -24.09 6.03 -0.94
N TYR A 271 -23.55 5.00 -0.28
CA TYR A 271 -24.05 4.56 1.02
C TYR A 271 -23.14 4.89 2.21
N TYR A 272 -21.83 5.08 1.98
CA TYR A 272 -20.82 5.29 3.03
C TYR A 272 -19.85 6.42 2.69
N PRO A 273 -20.35 7.65 2.45
CA PRO A 273 -19.52 8.76 2.00
C PRO A 273 -18.37 9.05 2.97
N GLY A 274 -17.21 9.38 2.41
CA GLY A 274 -16.03 9.71 3.18
C GLY A 274 -15.20 8.52 3.66
N ILE A 275 -15.42 7.31 3.13
CA ILE A 275 -14.43 6.22 3.21
C ILE A 275 -13.39 6.39 2.10
N THR A 276 -13.81 6.67 0.88
CA THR A 276 -12.93 6.97 -0.26
C THR A 276 -13.04 8.44 -0.67
N PRO A 277 -12.13 8.96 -1.53
CA PRO A 277 -12.36 10.22 -2.22
C PRO A 277 -13.69 10.23 -2.96
N LYS A 278 -14.23 11.42 -3.21
CA LYS A 278 -15.49 11.55 -3.95
C LYS A 278 -15.33 10.95 -5.35
N PHE A 279 -16.13 9.95 -5.67
CA PHE A 279 -16.19 9.34 -7.01
C PHE A 279 -17.28 10.06 -7.81
N TYR A 280 -16.88 10.75 -8.88
CA TYR A 280 -17.78 11.62 -9.64
C TYR A 280 -18.52 10.84 -10.72
N LYS A 281 -17.78 10.16 -11.60
CA LYS A 281 -18.32 9.51 -12.79
C LYS A 281 -17.39 8.40 -13.30
N ILE A 282 -17.99 7.47 -14.04
CA ILE A 282 -17.32 6.54 -14.95
C ILE A 282 -17.73 6.91 -16.37
N LEU A 283 -16.76 7.10 -17.26
CA LEU A 283 -17.01 7.44 -18.66
C LEU A 283 -16.56 6.32 -19.57
N TYR A 284 -17.29 6.12 -20.67
CA TYR A 284 -16.76 5.41 -21.82
C TYR A 284 -16.17 6.41 -22.84
N GLU A 285 -14.89 6.22 -23.17
CA GLU A 285 -14.12 7.01 -24.14
C GLU A 285 -13.70 6.11 -25.32
N SER A 286 -14.16 6.42 -26.53
CA SER A 286 -13.77 5.71 -27.76
C SER A 286 -12.46 6.28 -28.34
N ASP A 287 -11.58 5.43 -28.89
CA ASP A 287 -10.36 5.90 -29.58
C ASP A 287 -10.68 6.48 -30.98
N LYS A 288 -11.78 6.06 -31.60
CA LYS A 288 -12.25 6.58 -32.89
C LYS A 288 -13.37 7.58 -32.66
N ASN A 289 -13.24 8.78 -33.24
CA ASN A 289 -14.36 9.70 -33.49
C ASN A 289 -15.31 9.05 -34.51
N ASN A 290 -16.02 7.99 -34.13
CA ASN A 290 -17.00 7.37 -34.99
C ASN A 290 -18.14 8.37 -35.16
N MET A 291 -18.25 8.94 -36.37
CA MET A 291 -19.27 9.92 -36.75
C MET A 291 -20.71 9.45 -36.45
N ASN A 292 -20.92 8.14 -36.35
CA ASN A 292 -22.21 7.51 -36.01
C ASN A 292 -22.58 7.61 -34.51
N GLU A 293 -21.65 7.95 -33.61
CA GLU A 293 -21.94 8.10 -32.17
C GLU A 293 -22.66 9.41 -31.81
N LYS A 294 -22.79 10.35 -32.76
CA LYS A 294 -23.60 11.57 -32.57
C LYS A 294 -25.07 11.26 -32.24
N ASN A 295 -25.54 10.04 -32.52
CA ASN A 295 -26.90 9.57 -32.20
C ASN A 295 -27.04 8.85 -30.85
N CYS A 296 -25.95 8.55 -30.12
CA CYS A 296 -26.03 7.93 -28.78
C CYS A 296 -26.41 8.91 -27.66
N LYS A 297 -26.67 10.18 -27.99
CA LYS A 297 -26.94 11.29 -27.04
C LYS A 297 -28.14 11.09 -26.11
N LYS A 298 -28.99 10.08 -26.34
CA LYS A 298 -30.18 9.78 -25.52
C LYS A 298 -30.18 8.40 -24.86
N TYR A 299 -29.18 7.56 -25.14
CA TYR A 299 -29.22 6.18 -24.68
C TYR A 299 -28.68 6.07 -23.25
N LYS A 300 -29.57 5.85 -22.28
CA LYS A 300 -29.19 5.45 -20.92
C LYS A 300 -29.05 3.93 -20.92
N PHE A 301 -27.87 3.45 -20.53
CA PHE A 301 -27.65 2.04 -20.25
C PHE A 301 -28.60 1.58 -19.15
N GLN A 302 -29.24 0.44 -19.38
CA GLN A 302 -30.20 -0.17 -18.44
C GLN A 302 -29.46 -0.88 -17.31
N ASP A 303 -28.36 -1.57 -17.64
CA ASP A 303 -27.49 -2.23 -16.68
C ASP A 303 -26.03 -2.29 -17.19
N LEU A 304 -25.14 -2.89 -16.38
CA LEU A 304 -23.73 -3.06 -16.75
C LEU A 304 -23.49 -4.23 -17.72
N ASN A 305 -24.43 -5.16 -17.85
CA ASN A 305 -24.33 -6.22 -18.85
C ASN A 305 -24.46 -5.64 -20.25
N GLU A 306 -25.44 -4.76 -20.45
CA GLU A 306 -25.65 -4.05 -21.70
C GLU A 306 -24.43 -3.21 -22.08
N LEU A 307 -23.83 -2.48 -21.12
CA LEU A 307 -22.56 -1.80 -21.34
C LEU A 307 -21.50 -2.79 -21.83
N ASN A 308 -21.31 -3.90 -21.12
CA ASN A 308 -20.28 -4.88 -21.44
C ASN A 308 -20.50 -5.55 -22.80
N ASP A 309 -21.75 -5.82 -23.19
CA ASP A 309 -22.11 -6.37 -24.50
C ASP A 309 -21.79 -5.37 -25.62
N ILE A 310 -22.07 -4.08 -25.40
CA ILE A 310 -21.70 -3.00 -26.33
C ILE A 310 -20.18 -2.92 -26.48
N LEU A 311 -19.43 -2.95 -25.37
CA LEU A 311 -17.96 -2.92 -25.40
C LEU A 311 -17.38 -4.14 -26.12
N THR A 312 -17.95 -5.33 -25.89
CA THR A 312 -17.56 -6.57 -26.56
C THR A 312 -17.75 -6.47 -28.07
N LYS A 313 -18.93 -6.02 -28.53
CA LYS A 313 -19.20 -5.78 -29.96
C LYS A 313 -18.25 -4.76 -30.57
N LYS A 314 -17.82 -3.75 -29.82
CA LYS A 314 -16.85 -2.77 -30.29
C LYS A 314 -15.47 -3.38 -30.48
N LEU A 315 -15.02 -4.21 -29.54
CA LEU A 315 -13.77 -4.97 -29.67
C LEU A 315 -13.78 -5.91 -30.88
N GLU A 316 -14.88 -6.63 -31.10
CA GLU A 316 -15.07 -7.49 -32.29
C GLU A 316 -14.96 -6.71 -33.61
N ASN A 317 -15.36 -5.44 -33.60
CA ASN A 317 -15.24 -4.52 -34.73
C ASN A 317 -13.90 -3.74 -34.76
N ASN A 318 -12.89 -4.15 -33.99
CA ASN A 318 -11.60 -3.47 -33.87
C ASN A 318 -11.72 -1.97 -33.50
N ILE A 319 -12.66 -1.66 -32.60
CA ILE A 319 -12.84 -0.34 -32.00
C ILE A 319 -12.32 -0.42 -30.58
N ASN A 320 -11.18 0.21 -30.34
CA ASN A 320 -10.57 0.34 -29.02
C ASN A 320 -11.13 1.57 -28.29
N GLY A 321 -10.81 1.66 -27.00
CA GLY A 321 -11.20 2.78 -26.15
C GLY A 321 -10.79 2.54 -24.70
N ASN A 322 -11.25 3.42 -23.83
CA ASN A 322 -11.00 3.34 -22.40
C ASN A 322 -12.30 3.54 -21.59
N ILE A 323 -12.39 2.82 -20.47
CA ILE A 323 -13.22 3.19 -19.34
C ILE A 323 -12.43 4.18 -18.47
N VAL A 324 -13.05 5.30 -18.12
CA VAL A 324 -12.40 6.39 -17.40
C VAL A 324 -13.06 6.58 -16.04
N LEU A 325 -12.34 6.28 -14.96
CA LEU A 325 -12.78 6.56 -13.59
C LEU A 325 -12.36 7.98 -13.20
N ILE A 326 -13.31 8.79 -12.73
CA ILE A 326 -13.08 10.18 -12.33
C ILE A 326 -13.40 10.36 -10.85
N SER A 327 -12.37 10.65 -10.07
CA SER A 327 -12.45 10.89 -8.63
C SER A 327 -11.90 12.25 -8.23
N GLU A 328 -12.21 12.68 -7.03
CA GLU A 328 -11.53 13.78 -6.36
C GLU A 328 -10.05 13.48 -6.19
N PHE A 329 -9.20 14.46 -6.49
CA PHE A 329 -7.80 14.43 -6.07
C PHE A 329 -7.72 14.88 -4.61
N PHE A 330 -7.77 13.92 -3.70
CA PHE A 330 -7.82 14.16 -2.25
C PHE A 330 -6.43 14.06 -1.61
N GLY A 331 -6.01 15.12 -0.90
CA GLY A 331 -4.83 15.09 -0.03
C GLY A 331 -3.52 14.66 -0.71
N GLU A 332 -2.66 14.01 0.08
CA GLU A 332 -1.49 13.23 -0.38
C GLU A 332 -1.53 11.85 0.28
N ASN A 333 -0.78 10.85 -0.20
CA ASN A 333 -0.72 9.56 0.50
C ASN A 333 0.09 9.68 1.79
N VAL A 334 -0.17 8.81 2.77
CA VAL A 334 0.51 8.83 4.07
C VAL A 334 2.01 8.68 3.88
N PHE A 335 2.48 7.81 2.98
CA PHE A 335 3.91 7.63 2.71
C PHE A 335 4.62 8.96 2.38
N ASP A 336 4.10 9.71 1.41
CA ASP A 336 4.62 11.01 0.99
C ASP A 336 4.48 12.06 2.09
N TYR A 337 3.38 12.05 2.84
CA TYR A 337 3.19 12.92 4.00
C TYR A 337 4.30 12.72 5.05
N ILE A 338 4.58 11.45 5.41
CA ILE A 338 5.67 11.12 6.36
C ILE A 338 7.02 11.54 5.81
N LYS A 339 7.32 11.19 4.56
CA LYS A 339 8.58 11.52 3.89
C LYS A 339 8.82 13.03 3.85
N ARG A 340 7.79 13.81 3.55
CA ARG A 340 7.85 15.28 3.52
C ARG A 340 8.12 15.87 4.91
N LYS A 341 7.47 15.35 5.95
CA LYS A 341 7.67 15.78 7.35
C LYS A 341 9.07 15.45 7.87
N LYS A 342 9.69 14.36 7.42
CA LYS A 342 11.09 14.02 7.75
C LYS A 342 12.12 14.92 7.06
N ASN A 343 11.78 15.49 5.90
CA ASN A 343 12.71 16.23 5.03
C ASN A 343 12.62 17.76 5.15
N THR A 344 11.85 18.31 6.10
CA THR A 344 11.78 19.77 6.32
C THR A 344 13.09 20.31 6.89
N LEU A 345 13.69 21.27 6.17
CA LEU A 345 15.00 21.89 6.37
C LEU A 345 15.37 22.15 7.86
N PHE A 346 16.54 21.65 8.27
CA PHE A 346 17.31 21.96 9.49
C PHE A 346 16.97 21.23 10.80
N VAL A 347 15.90 20.44 10.88
CA VAL A 347 15.66 19.55 12.02
C VAL A 347 15.12 18.23 11.46
N VAL A 348 15.67 17.09 11.86
CA VAL A 348 14.97 15.81 11.72
C VAL A 348 13.76 15.89 12.65
N SER A 349 12.69 16.56 12.22
CA SER A 349 11.46 16.65 12.99
C SER A 349 10.72 15.34 12.78
N ASP A 350 10.93 14.40 13.69
CA ASP A 350 10.08 13.23 13.79
C ASP A 350 8.63 13.68 14.00
N ILE A 351 7.70 12.99 13.38
CA ILE A 351 6.28 13.24 13.60
C ILE A 351 5.99 12.97 15.07
N SER A 352 5.29 13.91 15.72
CA SER A 352 4.96 13.79 17.13
C SER A 352 4.17 12.51 17.41
N ASN A 353 4.35 11.90 18.58
CA ASN A 353 3.59 10.71 18.97
C ASN A 353 2.08 10.97 18.93
N GLU A 354 1.65 12.19 19.23
CA GLU A 354 0.26 12.63 19.14
C GLU A 354 -0.26 12.60 17.70
N ASP A 355 0.51 13.11 16.74
CA ASP A 355 0.14 13.04 15.32
C ASP A 355 0.15 11.60 14.80
N LYS A 356 1.12 10.77 15.24
CA LYS A 356 1.13 9.33 14.94
C LYS A 356 -0.16 8.68 15.42
N LYS A 357 -0.52 8.92 16.67
CA LYS A 357 -1.72 8.39 17.32
C LYS A 357 -3.01 8.80 16.58
N LYS A 358 -3.12 10.05 16.13
CA LYS A 358 -4.23 10.52 15.28
C LYS A 358 -4.32 9.77 13.96
N ILE A 359 -3.19 9.57 13.28
CA ILE A 359 -3.13 8.80 12.03
C ILE A 359 -3.55 7.34 12.27
N LEU A 360 -3.03 6.71 13.31
CA LEU A 360 -3.40 5.35 13.68
C LEU A 360 -4.90 5.23 13.98
N TYR A 361 -5.44 6.13 14.80
CA TYR A 361 -6.87 6.14 15.14
C TYR A 361 -7.76 6.33 13.91
N ASN A 362 -7.41 7.28 13.04
CA ASN A 362 -8.17 7.55 11.82
C ASN A 362 -8.08 6.38 10.83
N SER A 363 -6.94 5.71 10.73
CA SER A 363 -6.80 4.50 9.90
C SER A 363 -7.63 3.32 10.41
N LEU A 364 -7.69 3.11 11.73
CA LEU A 364 -8.54 2.11 12.37
C LEU A 364 -10.03 2.38 12.11
N ASN A 365 -10.46 3.63 12.32
CA ASN A 365 -11.85 4.02 12.08
C ASN A 365 -12.24 3.86 10.61
N LEU A 366 -11.31 4.14 9.70
CA LEU A 366 -11.52 3.99 8.27
C LEU A 366 -11.70 2.53 7.86
N LEU A 367 -10.86 1.63 8.38
CA LEU A 367 -11.01 0.19 8.15
C LEU A 367 -12.30 -0.35 8.78
N MET A 368 -12.63 0.08 10.01
CA MET A 368 -13.89 -0.28 10.67
C MET A 368 -15.10 0.10 9.83
N ARG A 369 -15.11 1.32 9.27
CA ARG A 369 -16.19 1.79 8.41
C ARG A 369 -16.27 1.00 7.10
N LEU A 370 -15.14 0.64 6.50
CA LEU A 370 -15.11 -0.23 5.31
C LEU A 370 -15.67 -1.62 5.62
N HIS A 371 -15.27 -2.22 6.76
CA HIS A 371 -15.76 -3.52 7.19
C HIS A 371 -17.26 -3.50 7.49
N ASN A 372 -17.77 -2.43 8.12
CA ASN A 372 -19.19 -2.23 8.36
C ASN A 372 -19.99 -2.06 7.06
N ALA A 373 -19.35 -1.58 5.98
CA ALA A 373 -19.92 -1.51 4.65
C ALA A 373 -19.93 -2.88 3.93
N GLY A 374 -19.32 -3.91 4.52
CA GLY A 374 -19.25 -5.27 3.96
C GLY A 374 -18.11 -5.50 2.98
N LEU A 375 -17.08 -4.65 2.98
CA LEU A 375 -15.92 -4.74 2.08
C LEU A 375 -14.60 -4.87 2.86
N THR A 376 -13.65 -5.55 2.26
CA THR A 376 -12.22 -5.50 2.62
C THR A 376 -11.42 -4.67 1.61
N HIS A 377 -10.20 -4.28 1.97
CA HIS A 377 -9.30 -3.55 1.09
C HIS A 377 -8.22 -4.45 0.46
N LEU A 378 -7.60 -5.32 1.27
CA LEU A 378 -6.54 -6.27 0.92
C LEU A 378 -5.23 -5.70 0.34
N ASP A 379 -5.16 -4.41 0.07
CA ASP A 379 -3.91 -3.69 -0.21
C ASP A 379 -3.70 -2.49 0.74
N LEU A 380 -3.90 -2.68 2.05
CA LEU A 380 -3.71 -1.61 3.03
C LEU A 380 -2.22 -1.30 3.19
N SER A 381 -1.84 -0.07 2.81
CA SER A 381 -0.49 0.44 2.98
C SER A 381 -0.47 1.97 3.07
N PRO A 382 0.64 2.59 3.49
CA PRO A 382 0.78 4.04 3.53
C PRO A 382 0.56 4.73 2.19
N ASP A 383 0.72 4.01 1.08
CA ASP A 383 0.52 4.52 -0.29
C ASP A 383 -0.96 4.56 -0.68
N ASN A 384 -1.77 3.67 -0.09
CA ASN A 384 -3.21 3.53 -0.37
C ASN A 384 -4.10 4.16 0.71
N MET A 385 -3.48 4.85 1.68
CA MET A 385 -4.15 5.73 2.63
C MET A 385 -3.83 7.17 2.27
N LEU A 386 -4.85 7.95 1.94
CA LEU A 386 -4.74 9.37 1.68
C LEU A 386 -5.00 10.15 2.96
N ILE A 387 -4.28 11.26 3.13
CA ILE A 387 -4.38 12.15 4.28
C ILE A 387 -4.46 13.60 3.82
N SER A 388 -5.38 14.35 4.43
CA SER A 388 -5.43 15.80 4.33
C SER A 388 -4.48 16.42 5.37
N PRO A 389 -3.40 17.11 4.95
CA PRO A 389 -2.44 17.70 5.89
C PRO A 389 -3.03 18.79 6.78
N LYS A 390 -4.23 19.31 6.46
CA LYS A 390 -4.89 20.39 7.18
C LYS A 390 -5.61 19.92 8.45
N ASN A 391 -6.24 18.76 8.39
CA ASN A 391 -7.17 18.29 9.42
C ASN A 391 -7.02 16.80 9.77
N TYR A 392 -6.00 16.11 9.24
CA TYR A 392 -5.77 14.66 9.42
C TYR A 392 -6.92 13.78 8.94
N GLU A 393 -7.82 14.31 8.13
CA GLU A 393 -8.88 13.52 7.51
C GLU A 393 -8.27 12.50 6.54
N MET A 394 -8.69 11.24 6.68
CA MET A 394 -8.15 10.13 5.91
C MET A 394 -9.20 9.50 4.99
N ARG A 395 -8.71 8.95 3.87
CA ARG A 395 -9.50 8.20 2.87
C ARG A 395 -8.71 7.01 2.35
N LEU A 396 -9.39 5.92 2.01
CA LEU A 396 -8.80 4.78 1.29
C LEU A 396 -8.86 5.06 -0.21
N CYS A 397 -7.85 4.59 -0.95
CA CYS A 397 -7.85 4.58 -2.40
C CYS A 397 -7.28 3.26 -2.91
N ASP A 398 -7.49 2.97 -4.19
CA ASP A 398 -7.07 1.71 -4.82
C ASP A 398 -7.80 0.48 -4.26
N LEU A 399 -9.09 0.39 -4.57
CA LEU A 399 -9.95 -0.73 -4.19
C LEU A 399 -9.86 -1.91 -5.19
N SER A 400 -8.75 -2.02 -5.90
CA SER A 400 -8.57 -3.02 -6.96
C SER A 400 -8.38 -4.44 -6.42
N GLN A 401 -8.03 -4.60 -5.15
CA GLN A 401 -7.99 -5.89 -4.44
C GLN A 401 -9.15 -6.09 -3.47
N SER A 402 -10.12 -5.15 -3.41
CA SER A 402 -11.24 -5.25 -2.49
C SER A 402 -12.08 -6.51 -2.74
N THR A 403 -12.63 -7.07 -1.67
CA THR A 403 -13.56 -8.21 -1.76
C THR A 403 -14.74 -8.01 -0.81
N PRO A 404 -15.90 -8.64 -1.05
CA PRO A 404 -16.94 -8.75 -0.04
C PRO A 404 -16.41 -9.41 1.24
N ILE A 405 -16.89 -8.99 2.41
CA ILE A 405 -16.65 -9.71 3.68
C ILE A 405 -17.61 -10.89 3.83
N TYR A 406 -18.76 -10.83 3.18
CA TYR A 406 -19.83 -11.78 3.34
C TYR A 406 -20.15 -12.46 2.03
N THR A 407 -20.43 -13.75 2.12
CA THR A 407 -20.79 -14.59 0.98
C THR A 407 -21.92 -15.53 1.36
N ASN A 408 -22.72 -15.94 0.38
CA ASN A 408 -23.58 -17.11 0.49
C ASN A 408 -23.01 -18.31 -0.27
N LYS A 409 -21.77 -18.25 -0.76
CA LYS A 409 -21.09 -19.30 -1.50
C LYS A 409 -19.85 -19.74 -0.76
N LEU A 410 -19.93 -20.88 -0.07
CA LEU A 410 -18.75 -21.38 0.63
C LEU A 410 -17.68 -21.78 -0.40
N ARG A 411 -16.59 -21.02 -0.43
CA ARG A 411 -15.40 -21.27 -1.27
C ARG A 411 -15.75 -21.50 -2.74
N HIS A 412 -16.68 -20.71 -3.27
CA HIS A 412 -17.10 -20.70 -4.67
C HIS A 412 -17.78 -21.99 -5.17
N LYS A 413 -18.33 -22.83 -4.29
CA LYS A 413 -19.05 -24.07 -4.69
C LYS A 413 -20.54 -24.06 -4.34
N GLU A 414 -20.86 -24.00 -3.06
CA GLU A 414 -22.22 -24.28 -2.58
C GLU A 414 -22.92 -23.00 -2.17
N LYS A 415 -24.08 -22.74 -2.78
CA LYS A 415 -24.98 -21.69 -2.31
C LYS A 415 -25.63 -22.15 -1.00
N LEU A 416 -25.30 -21.46 0.07
CA LEU A 416 -25.81 -21.68 1.42
C LEU A 416 -27.07 -20.84 1.66
N ASN A 417 -27.94 -21.36 2.52
CA ASN A 417 -29.08 -20.60 3.05
C ASN A 417 -28.66 -19.53 4.07
N SER A 418 -27.41 -19.57 4.54
CA SER A 418 -26.86 -18.66 5.53
C SER A 418 -25.69 -17.85 4.96
N ILE A 419 -25.57 -16.60 5.38
CA ILE A 419 -24.39 -15.77 5.12
C ILE A 419 -23.20 -16.28 5.93
N LYS A 420 -22.03 -16.35 5.31
CA LYS A 420 -20.74 -16.73 5.92
C LYS A 420 -19.69 -15.66 5.63
N PRO A 421 -18.61 -15.58 6.44
CA PRO A 421 -17.42 -14.83 6.06
C PRO A 421 -16.88 -15.33 4.72
N PHE A 422 -16.52 -14.40 3.84
CA PHE A 422 -15.86 -14.70 2.59
C PHE A 422 -14.42 -15.14 2.86
N GLU A 423 -14.01 -16.19 2.17
CA GLU A 423 -12.63 -16.66 2.18
C GLU A 423 -12.10 -16.61 0.74
N SER A 424 -10.88 -16.10 0.56
CA SER A 424 -10.24 -16.01 -0.75
C SER A 424 -9.18 -17.09 -0.91
N PHE A 425 -9.01 -17.58 -2.14
CA PHE A 425 -7.95 -18.53 -2.51
C PHE A 425 -6.71 -17.85 -3.08
N GLU A 426 -6.76 -16.55 -3.36
CA GLU A 426 -5.68 -15.76 -3.98
C GLU A 426 -4.85 -15.08 -2.88
N PRO A 427 -3.68 -15.62 -2.50
CA PRO A 427 -2.92 -15.17 -1.34
C PRO A 427 -1.97 -14.00 -1.62
N CYS A 428 -1.73 -13.64 -2.89
CA CYS A 428 -0.81 -12.57 -3.27
C CYS A 428 -1.51 -11.20 -3.13
N ILE A 429 -1.73 -10.79 -1.87
CA ILE A 429 -2.42 -9.55 -1.53
C ILE A 429 -1.49 -8.49 -0.95
N GLY A 430 -1.75 -7.23 -1.25
CA GLY A 430 -0.97 -6.12 -0.74
C GLY A 430 0.53 -6.18 -1.05
N LYS A 431 1.33 -5.47 -0.24
CA LYS A 431 2.80 -5.46 -0.35
C LYS A 431 3.41 -6.60 0.47
N ILE A 432 4.61 -7.04 0.11
CA ILE A 432 5.27 -8.23 0.71
C ILE A 432 5.50 -8.11 2.23
N GLU A 433 5.64 -6.89 2.76
CA GLU A 433 5.74 -6.61 4.19
C GLU A 433 4.40 -6.72 4.93
N TYR A 434 3.28 -6.71 4.20
CA TYR A 434 1.91 -6.73 4.72
C TYR A 434 1.20 -8.07 4.53
N ILE A 435 1.72 -8.96 3.68
CA ILE A 435 1.09 -10.28 3.44
C ILE A 435 1.04 -11.08 4.77
N PRO A 436 -0.16 -11.52 5.21
CA PRO A 436 -0.29 -12.33 6.42
C PRO A 436 0.40 -13.71 6.31
N PRO A 437 0.89 -14.29 7.42
CA PRO A 437 1.53 -15.61 7.42
C PRO A 437 0.67 -16.72 6.81
N GLU A 438 -0.66 -16.69 7.02
CA GLU A 438 -1.60 -17.64 6.42
C GLU A 438 -1.66 -17.55 4.90
N CYS A 439 -1.46 -16.36 4.32
CA CYS A 439 -1.39 -16.17 2.87
C CYS A 439 -0.07 -16.73 2.34
N TRP A 440 1.07 -16.45 3.00
CA TRP A 440 2.36 -17.05 2.62
C TRP A 440 2.34 -18.58 2.67
N LYS A 441 1.66 -19.19 3.63
CA LYS A 441 1.45 -20.64 3.67
C LYS A 441 0.76 -21.15 2.40
N ILE A 442 -0.25 -20.44 1.90
CA ILE A 442 -0.94 -20.78 0.65
C ILE A 442 -0.02 -20.57 -0.56
N VAL A 443 0.74 -19.46 -0.63
CA VAL A 443 1.74 -19.21 -1.68
C VAL A 443 2.72 -20.38 -1.78
N TRP A 444 3.32 -20.77 -0.66
CA TRP A 444 4.26 -21.90 -0.62
C TRP A 444 3.61 -23.22 -0.98
N LYS A 445 2.36 -23.43 -0.58
CA LYS A 445 1.60 -24.61 -0.97
C LYS A 445 1.36 -24.67 -2.48
N TYR A 446 1.02 -23.56 -3.13
CA TYR A 446 0.90 -23.53 -4.60
C TYR A 446 2.25 -23.82 -5.26
N LYS A 447 3.33 -23.20 -4.77
CA LYS A 447 4.69 -23.43 -5.31
C LYS A 447 5.13 -24.89 -5.17
N MET A 448 5.02 -25.48 -3.98
CA MET A 448 5.44 -26.86 -3.71
C MET A 448 4.66 -27.91 -4.52
N ASN A 449 3.39 -27.61 -4.85
CA ASN A 449 2.54 -28.50 -5.64
C ASN A 449 2.48 -28.13 -7.13
N ASN A 450 3.31 -27.17 -7.59
CA ASN A 450 3.31 -26.66 -8.97
C ASN A 450 1.92 -26.21 -9.48
N ILE A 451 1.10 -25.62 -8.61
CA ILE A 451 -0.24 -25.14 -8.94
C ILE A 451 -0.14 -23.77 -9.58
N LYS A 452 -0.35 -23.69 -10.90
CA LYS A 452 -0.29 -22.43 -11.67
C LYS A 452 -1.64 -21.72 -11.79
N ASN A 453 -2.74 -22.46 -11.81
CA ASN A 453 -4.10 -21.93 -11.88
C ASN A 453 -4.90 -22.40 -10.66
N PRO A 454 -4.84 -21.65 -9.54
CA PRO A 454 -5.52 -22.03 -8.30
C PRO A 454 -7.00 -22.30 -8.48
N ILE A 455 -7.71 -21.44 -9.21
CA ILE A 455 -9.17 -21.56 -9.34
C ILE A 455 -9.56 -22.82 -10.13
N GLU A 456 -8.79 -23.21 -11.15
CA GLU A 456 -9.01 -24.47 -11.87
C GLU A 456 -8.65 -25.69 -11.04
N TYR A 457 -7.49 -25.67 -10.36
CA TYR A 457 -7.08 -26.75 -9.47
C TYR A 457 -8.12 -27.01 -8.38
N LEU A 458 -8.61 -25.94 -7.76
CA LEU A 458 -9.55 -26.05 -6.66
C LEU A 458 -10.90 -26.59 -7.11
N LYS A 459 -11.38 -26.35 -8.36
CA LYS A 459 -12.67 -26.91 -8.82
C LYS A 459 -12.79 -28.42 -8.60
N ASN A 460 -11.67 -29.14 -8.71
CA ASN A 460 -11.60 -30.59 -8.57
C ASN A 460 -11.67 -31.08 -7.12
N ILE A 461 -11.52 -30.19 -6.13
CA ILE A 461 -11.62 -30.55 -4.70
C ILE A 461 -13.05 -30.34 -4.22
N SER A 462 -13.76 -31.44 -3.94
CA SER A 462 -15.14 -31.42 -3.41
C SER A 462 -15.20 -31.39 -1.89
N ASN A 463 -14.22 -31.96 -1.19
CA ASN A 463 -14.18 -31.91 0.26
C ASN A 463 -13.87 -30.49 0.74
N GLN A 464 -14.78 -29.89 1.52
CA GLN A 464 -14.64 -28.51 1.99
C GLN A 464 -13.46 -28.34 2.95
N GLU A 465 -13.18 -29.29 3.86
CA GLU A 465 -12.06 -29.20 4.79
C GLU A 465 -10.70 -29.30 4.08
N GLU A 466 -10.61 -30.09 3.02
CA GLU A 466 -9.43 -30.10 2.17
C GLU A 466 -9.27 -28.78 1.42
N ARG A 467 -10.37 -28.26 0.86
CA ARG A 467 -10.40 -26.99 0.14
C ARG A 467 -9.99 -25.82 1.04
N LYS A 468 -10.45 -25.80 2.29
CA LYS A 468 -10.12 -24.78 3.32
C LYS A 468 -8.64 -24.48 3.44
N LYS A 469 -7.79 -25.50 3.24
CA LYS A 469 -6.32 -25.38 3.35
C LYS A 469 -5.68 -24.49 2.28
N TYR A 470 -6.46 -23.99 1.32
CA TYR A 470 -6.04 -23.07 0.26
C TYR A 470 -6.74 -21.71 0.36
N TYR A 471 -7.48 -21.47 1.44
CA TYR A 471 -8.30 -20.30 1.62
C TYR A 471 -7.92 -19.56 2.91
N TYR A 472 -8.07 -18.24 2.91
CA TYR A 472 -7.88 -17.39 4.08
C TYR A 472 -9.07 -16.44 4.25
N ASP A 473 -9.33 -16.04 5.50
CA ASP A 473 -10.36 -15.06 5.84
C ASP A 473 -9.86 -13.64 5.46
N VAL A 474 -10.58 -13.01 4.53
CA VAL A 474 -10.20 -11.69 3.99
C VAL A 474 -10.26 -10.59 5.05
N SER A 475 -11.19 -10.67 6.00
CA SER A 475 -11.34 -9.68 7.07
C SER A 475 -10.19 -9.77 8.08
N CYS A 476 -9.72 -11.00 8.34
CA CYS A 476 -8.54 -11.24 9.15
C CYS A 476 -7.27 -10.71 8.45
N ALA A 477 -7.13 -10.92 7.14
CA ALA A 477 -6.01 -10.36 6.40
C ALA A 477 -5.94 -8.83 6.50
N ASP A 478 -7.05 -8.13 6.31
CA ASP A 478 -7.13 -6.67 6.46
C ASP A 478 -6.71 -6.19 7.86
N LYS A 479 -7.21 -6.86 8.91
CA LYS A 479 -6.84 -6.54 10.30
C LYS A 479 -5.33 -6.71 10.53
N TYR A 480 -4.71 -7.74 9.94
CA TYR A 480 -3.26 -7.92 9.99
C TYR A 480 -2.53 -6.74 9.37
N MET A 481 -2.92 -6.36 8.15
CA MET A 481 -2.28 -5.27 7.42
C MET A 481 -2.38 -3.94 8.18
N LEU A 482 -3.50 -3.70 8.88
CA LEU A 482 -3.62 -2.56 9.79
C LEU A 482 -2.60 -2.63 10.95
N GLY A 483 -2.40 -3.81 11.53
CA GLY A 483 -1.36 -4.02 12.55
C GLY A 483 0.06 -3.74 12.02
N ILE A 484 0.36 -4.17 10.80
CA ILE A 484 1.64 -3.84 10.14
C ILE A 484 1.75 -2.34 9.87
N PHE A 485 0.66 -1.67 9.47
CA PHE A 485 0.63 -0.22 9.31
C PHE A 485 0.92 0.50 10.64
N PHE A 486 0.38 -0.01 11.75
CA PHE A 486 0.64 0.53 13.09
C PHE A 486 2.14 0.44 13.44
N ILE A 487 2.75 -0.72 13.19
CA ILE A 487 4.20 -0.93 13.34
C ILE A 487 4.96 0.05 12.47
N TRP A 488 4.65 0.13 11.17
CA TRP A 488 5.35 0.99 10.22
C TRP A 488 5.32 2.45 10.63
N MET A 489 4.14 2.95 11.01
CA MET A 489 3.95 4.34 11.40
C MET A 489 4.66 4.66 12.72
N TRP A 490 4.58 3.77 13.72
CA TRP A 490 5.20 4.00 15.01
C TRP A 490 6.72 3.91 14.95
N ASN A 491 7.22 2.91 14.24
CA ASN A 491 8.64 2.63 14.03
C ASN A 491 9.31 3.55 12.99
N ASN A 492 8.54 4.38 12.27
CA ASN A 492 9.00 5.20 11.16
C ASN A 492 9.54 4.38 9.96
N GLY A 493 9.07 3.14 9.77
CA GLY A 493 9.50 2.18 8.74
C GLY A 493 9.23 0.73 9.15
N PHE A 494 9.51 -0.24 8.27
CA PHE A 494 9.37 -1.65 8.62
C PHE A 494 10.50 -2.15 9.52
N ILE A 495 10.21 -3.17 10.32
CA ILE A 495 11.20 -3.90 11.13
C ILE A 495 11.87 -5.00 10.29
N TRP A 496 11.13 -5.58 9.34
CA TRP A 496 11.56 -6.65 8.42
C TRP A 496 11.38 -6.23 6.96
N LYS A 497 11.94 -7.00 6.03
CA LYS A 497 11.86 -6.76 4.57
C LYS A 497 10.70 -7.49 3.90
N CYS A 498 10.27 -8.62 4.45
CA CYS A 498 9.07 -9.33 4.02
C CYS A 498 8.45 -10.09 5.18
N SER A 499 7.14 -10.30 5.14
CA SER A 499 6.39 -11.04 6.17
C SER A 499 6.38 -12.55 5.93
N ASP A 500 7.50 -13.09 5.46
CA ASP A 500 7.69 -14.52 5.21
C ASP A 500 8.82 -15.08 6.08
N PRO A 501 8.54 -16.01 7.02
CA PRO A 501 9.57 -16.59 7.87
C PRO A 501 10.59 -17.43 7.12
N ILE A 502 10.32 -17.84 5.87
CA ILE A 502 11.29 -18.58 5.04
C ILE A 502 12.32 -17.62 4.44
N GLN A 503 11.91 -16.40 4.09
CA GLN A 503 12.75 -15.43 3.38
C GLN A 503 13.38 -14.37 4.29
N ASP A 504 12.79 -14.08 5.45
CA ASP A 504 13.26 -13.04 6.37
C ASP A 504 13.47 -13.57 7.79
N LYS A 505 14.73 -13.59 8.23
CA LYS A 505 15.14 -14.05 9.57
C LYS A 505 14.57 -13.20 10.70
N ILE A 506 14.38 -11.90 10.51
CA ILE A 506 13.80 -11.02 11.53
C ILE A 506 12.33 -11.37 11.71
N PHE A 507 11.62 -11.58 10.60
CA PHE A 507 10.24 -12.03 10.64
C PHE A 507 10.09 -13.47 11.17
N GLU A 508 11.04 -14.36 10.86
CA GLU A 508 11.10 -15.70 11.44
C GLU A 508 11.19 -15.65 12.98
N ILE A 509 12.07 -14.79 13.53
CA ILE A 509 12.17 -14.55 14.97
C ILE A 509 10.85 -14.04 15.53
N PHE A 510 10.22 -13.07 14.85
CA PHE A 510 8.93 -12.52 15.25
C PHE A 510 7.83 -13.59 15.34
N MET A 511 7.75 -14.46 14.32
CA MET A 511 6.80 -15.57 14.27
C MET A 511 7.06 -16.59 15.38
N LYS A 512 8.34 -16.96 15.60
CA LYS A 512 8.75 -17.89 16.67
C LYS A 512 8.50 -17.35 18.07
N SER A 513 8.50 -16.03 18.24
CA SER A 513 8.15 -15.37 19.50
C SER A 513 6.65 -15.13 19.67
N ASN A 514 5.81 -15.86 18.95
CA ASN A 514 4.36 -15.71 18.96
C ASN A 514 3.91 -14.26 18.66
N MET A 515 4.60 -13.60 17.73
CA MET A 515 4.36 -12.20 17.34
C MET A 515 4.52 -11.18 18.49
N ASP A 516 5.31 -11.50 19.50
CA ASP A 516 5.66 -10.57 20.57
C ASP A 516 6.66 -9.51 20.08
N LEU A 517 6.19 -8.28 19.93
CA LEU A 517 7.03 -7.15 19.54
C LEU A 517 8.15 -6.87 20.54
N ASN A 518 8.01 -7.19 21.82
CA ASN A 518 9.01 -6.86 22.85
C ASN A 518 10.34 -7.61 22.67
N LYS A 519 10.40 -8.59 21.75
CA LYS A 519 11.65 -9.22 21.32
C LYS A 519 12.60 -8.27 20.60
N PHE A 520 12.09 -7.20 20.01
CA PHE A 520 12.93 -6.21 19.33
C PHE A 520 13.35 -5.11 20.29
N ILE A 521 14.64 -4.78 20.32
CA ILE A 521 15.15 -3.71 21.20
C ILE A 521 14.47 -2.37 20.89
N MET A 522 14.17 -2.10 19.61
CA MET A 522 13.56 -0.85 19.14
C MET A 522 12.10 -0.65 19.57
N THR A 523 11.41 -1.69 20.02
CA THR A 523 9.99 -1.65 20.43
C THR A 523 9.82 -1.61 21.95
N LYS A 524 10.87 -1.81 22.73
CA LYS A 524 10.81 -1.82 24.21
C LYS A 524 10.35 -0.49 24.81
N SER A 525 10.58 0.61 24.11
CA SER A 525 10.15 1.96 24.52
C SER A 525 8.75 2.33 24.02
N TRP A 526 8.06 1.44 23.30
CA TRP A 526 6.72 1.73 22.78
C TRP A 526 5.69 1.72 23.91
N PRO A 527 4.61 2.51 23.79
CA PRO A 527 3.52 2.45 24.74
C PRO A 527 2.98 1.02 24.86
N HIS A 528 2.85 0.52 26.08
CA HIS A 528 2.35 -0.84 26.34
C HIS A 528 0.99 -1.08 25.69
N GLU A 529 0.10 -0.09 25.78
CA GLU A 529 -1.23 -0.15 25.19
C GLU A 529 -1.23 -0.21 23.66
N LEU A 530 -0.25 0.44 23.00
CA LEU A 530 -0.08 0.29 21.56
C LEU A 530 0.33 -1.14 21.20
N ASN A 531 1.27 -1.73 21.95
CA ASN A 531 1.67 -3.13 21.74
C ASN A 531 0.48 -4.08 21.91
N ASN A 532 -0.40 -3.83 22.89
CA ASN A 532 -1.63 -4.59 23.09
C ASN A 532 -2.59 -4.49 21.88
N LEU A 533 -2.82 -3.28 21.37
CA LEU A 533 -3.61 -3.07 20.16
C LEU A 533 -3.02 -3.79 18.94
N ILE A 534 -1.71 -3.70 18.74
CA ILE A 534 -1.02 -4.36 17.63
C ILE A 534 -1.13 -5.89 17.78
N ASN A 535 -0.90 -6.45 18.96
CA ASN A 535 -1.02 -7.90 19.18
C ASN A 535 -2.42 -8.43 18.85
N LYS A 536 -3.48 -7.68 19.18
CA LYS A 536 -4.86 -8.04 18.80
C LYS A 536 -5.08 -8.04 17.29
N LEU A 537 -4.34 -7.21 16.55
CA LEU A 537 -4.37 -7.14 15.08
C LEU A 537 -3.44 -8.17 14.42
N LEU A 538 -2.38 -8.64 15.09
CA LEU A 538 -1.39 -9.53 14.47
C LEU A 538 -1.63 -11.01 14.76
N HIS A 539 -2.06 -11.36 15.96
CA HIS A 539 -2.23 -12.76 16.32
C HIS A 539 -3.52 -13.35 15.71
N MET A 540 -3.41 -14.49 15.03
CA MET A 540 -4.53 -15.12 14.31
C MET A 540 -5.77 -15.34 15.19
N GLU A 541 -5.58 -15.90 16.39
CA GLU A 541 -6.70 -16.20 17.30
C GLU A 541 -7.42 -14.94 17.80
N HIS A 542 -6.70 -13.82 17.93
CA HIS A 542 -7.31 -12.54 18.30
C HIS A 542 -8.02 -11.91 17.11
N ARG A 543 -7.41 -11.92 15.92
CA ARG A 543 -7.99 -11.35 14.70
C ARG A 543 -9.37 -11.90 14.33
N LYS A 544 -9.57 -13.21 14.52
CA LYS A 544 -10.83 -13.90 14.22
C LYS A 544 -12.00 -13.35 15.04
N THR A 545 -11.74 -12.93 16.28
CA THR A 545 -12.78 -12.57 17.25
C THR A 545 -12.85 -11.07 17.53
N VAL A 546 -11.75 -10.32 17.32
CA VAL A 546 -11.68 -8.90 17.61
C VAL A 546 -12.60 -8.09 16.69
N LYS A 547 -13.40 -7.21 17.30
CA LYS A 547 -14.14 -6.18 16.60
C LYS A 547 -13.34 -4.89 16.58
N LEU A 548 -13.22 -4.28 15.40
CA LEU A 548 -12.51 -3.00 15.26
C LEU A 548 -13.16 -1.89 16.10
N SER A 549 -14.46 -1.96 16.35
CA SER A 549 -15.19 -1.07 17.26
C SER A 549 -14.71 -1.13 18.71
N ASP A 550 -14.21 -2.29 19.14
CA ASP A 550 -13.73 -2.46 20.52
C ASP A 550 -12.33 -1.87 20.63
N LEU A 551 -11.53 -2.01 19.57
CA LEU A 551 -10.24 -1.33 19.45
C LEU A 551 -10.41 0.20 19.38
N SER A 552 -11.43 0.73 18.70
CA SER A 552 -11.64 2.18 18.57
C SER A 552 -12.07 2.83 19.89
N ARG A 553 -12.65 2.07 20.83
CA ARG A 553 -13.02 2.55 22.17
C ARG A 553 -11.89 2.41 23.20
N HIS A 554 -10.71 1.95 22.78
CA HIS A 554 -9.59 1.71 23.68
C HIS A 554 -9.16 3.02 24.38
N PRO A 555 -8.98 3.05 25.72
CA PRO A 555 -8.65 4.28 26.47
C PRO A 555 -7.34 4.94 26.04
N TRP A 556 -6.43 4.14 25.44
CA TRP A 556 -5.19 4.66 24.88
C TRP A 556 -5.45 5.82 23.94
N TRP A 557 -6.47 5.81 23.08
CA TRP A 557 -6.71 6.91 22.13
C TRP A 557 -6.89 8.28 22.80
N SER A 558 -7.44 8.31 24.01
CA SER A 558 -7.64 9.51 24.81
C SER A 558 -6.52 9.81 25.81
N SER A 559 -5.55 8.91 26.00
CA SER A 559 -4.44 9.14 26.93
C SER A 559 -3.52 10.25 26.42
N LYS A 560 -3.03 11.12 27.32
CA LYS A 560 -1.97 12.09 27.00
C LYS A 560 -0.57 11.47 27.01
N ASN A 561 -0.47 10.22 27.46
CA ASN A 561 0.76 9.43 27.55
C ASN A 561 0.97 8.59 26.29
#